data_AF-A0A0B1TKW0-F1
#
_entry.id   AF-A0A0B1TKW0-F1
#
_cell.length_a   1.000
_cell.length_b   1.000
_cell.length_c   1.000
_cell.angle_alpha   90.00
_cell.angle_beta   90.00
_cell.angle_gamma   90.00
#
_symmetry.space_group_name_H-M   'P 1'
#
loop_
_entity.id
_entity.type
_entity.pdbx_description
1 polymer ?
#
loop_
_entity_poly.entity_id
_entity_poly.type
_entity_poly.pdbx_seq_one_letter_code
_entity_poly.pdbx_strand_id
1 'polypeptide(L)'
;MSWAVGEVLDSIVNAGIAENTLVILMSDHGPHAELCLNGGSTAGLKGGKSNSYEGGFRIPFIAWQPGTVKAGRVSNEVISSMDLYRTFRDMQDCSFQDKLQLHLDGTNILDELLGRSDESPGYLGRRRPIIYYCNTKLMAIRIGNIKIHYKTSPIFYNDSVDPNLSYFCPNGKPRADWYVSQICPDEHLKVHRPPLVYDLIKDPYERYALEETDFVLQMRALAANILREHRETLVPVPSQLGHFDKSLTPCCDPPACRCDKISNRQQKLEDQKKMRPMDAESAVTFLERLI
;
A
#
# COMPACT_ATOMS: atom_id res chain seq x y z
N MET A 1 -10.67 -9.63 8.12
CA MET A 1 -9.23 -9.61 7.76
C MET A 1 -8.33 -9.94 8.96
N SER A 2 -8.44 -9.23 10.09
CA SER A 2 -7.59 -9.49 11.28
C SER A 2 -7.57 -10.97 11.72
N TRP A 3 -8.72 -11.63 11.82
CA TRP A 3 -8.79 -13.07 12.12
C TRP A 3 -7.97 -13.93 11.15
N ALA A 4 -8.10 -13.70 9.85
CA ALA A 4 -7.36 -14.46 8.83
C ALA A 4 -5.84 -14.24 8.90
N VAL A 5 -5.38 -13.04 9.26
CA VAL A 5 -3.95 -12.80 9.53
C VAL A 5 -3.50 -13.62 10.74
N GLY A 6 -4.33 -13.71 11.79
CA GLY A 6 -4.09 -14.58 12.94
C GLY A 6 -3.89 -16.04 12.52
N GLU A 7 -4.82 -16.59 11.73
CA GLU A 7 -4.72 -17.98 11.24
C GLU A 7 -3.43 -18.25 10.46
N VAL A 8 -2.96 -17.28 9.65
CA VAL A 8 -1.69 -17.39 8.92
C VAL A 8 -0.50 -17.40 9.89
N LEU A 9 -0.47 -16.48 10.86
CA LEU A 9 0.60 -16.42 11.85
C LEU A 9 0.65 -17.67 12.73
N ASP A 10 -0.51 -18.15 13.18
CA ASP A 10 -0.62 -19.38 13.98
C ASP A 10 -0.13 -20.58 13.18
N SER A 11 -0.44 -20.66 11.88
CA SER A 11 0.05 -21.72 11.00
C SER A 11 1.58 -21.68 10.85
N ILE A 12 2.17 -20.49 10.72
CA ILE A 12 3.63 -20.29 10.64
C ILE A 12 4.32 -20.73 11.94
N VAL A 13 3.73 -20.41 13.10
CA VAL A 13 4.24 -20.79 14.42
C VAL A 13 4.13 -22.30 14.63
N ASN A 14 2.96 -22.90 14.36
CA ASN A 14 2.72 -24.34 14.52
C ASN A 14 3.60 -25.19 13.59
N ALA A 15 3.97 -24.67 12.42
CA ALA A 15 4.91 -25.31 11.51
C ALA A 15 6.39 -25.20 11.96
N GLY A 16 6.70 -24.45 13.01
CA GLY A 16 8.06 -24.29 13.52
C GLY A 16 8.97 -23.45 12.63
N ILE A 17 8.42 -22.63 11.72
CA ILE A 17 9.18 -21.83 10.75
C ILE A 17 9.16 -20.32 11.03
N ALA A 18 8.61 -19.91 12.19
CA ALA A 18 8.40 -18.49 12.52
C ALA A 18 9.70 -17.66 12.52
N GLU A 19 10.78 -18.17 13.10
CA GLU A 19 12.06 -17.43 13.17
C GLU A 19 12.71 -17.22 11.79
N ASN A 20 12.33 -18.04 10.79
CA ASN A 20 12.82 -17.98 9.42
C ASN A 20 11.78 -17.38 8.45
N THR A 21 10.71 -16.76 8.95
CA THR A 21 9.64 -16.21 8.11
C THR A 21 9.42 -14.73 8.42
N LEU A 22 9.84 -13.86 7.50
CA LEU A 22 9.50 -12.44 7.55
C LEU A 22 8.08 -12.22 7.00
N VAL A 23 7.19 -11.71 7.85
CA VAL A 23 5.82 -11.35 7.47
C VAL A 23 5.71 -9.83 7.41
N ILE A 24 5.18 -9.30 6.30
CA ILE A 24 4.87 -7.89 6.12
C ILE A 24 3.37 -7.72 5.90
N LEU A 25 2.75 -6.85 6.69
CA LEU A 25 1.36 -6.42 6.51
C LEU A 25 1.34 -4.95 6.10
N MET A 26 0.75 -4.66 4.95
CA MET A 26 0.60 -3.29 4.43
C MET A 26 -0.70 -3.14 3.63
N SER A 27 -1.13 -1.88 3.41
CA SER A 27 -2.16 -1.54 2.43
C SER A 27 -1.51 -1.20 1.08
N ASP A 28 -2.29 -1.06 0.00
CA ASP A 28 -1.82 -0.55 -1.29
C ASP A 28 -2.00 0.97 -1.41
N HIS A 29 -3.07 1.50 -0.84
CA HIS A 29 -3.39 2.92 -0.80
C HIS A 29 -4.16 3.30 0.49
N GLY A 30 -4.38 4.60 0.68
CA GLY A 30 -5.25 5.14 1.72
C GLY A 30 -6.72 4.74 1.55
N PRO A 31 -7.59 4.90 2.57
CA PRO A 31 -8.95 4.40 2.52
C PRO A 31 -9.83 5.11 1.49
N HIS A 32 -10.86 4.39 1.04
CA HIS A 32 -12.09 4.93 0.46
C HIS A 32 -12.93 5.62 1.55
N ALA A 33 -12.47 6.75 2.08
CA ALA A 33 -13.15 7.39 3.21
C ALA A 33 -14.52 7.97 2.83
N GLU A 34 -14.76 8.22 1.54
CA GLU A 34 -16.05 8.67 1.00
C GLU A 34 -17.18 7.64 1.12
N LEU A 35 -16.84 6.37 1.44
CA LEU A 35 -17.79 5.30 1.74
C LEU A 35 -18.26 5.32 3.21
N CYS A 36 -17.79 6.26 4.03
CA CYS A 36 -18.23 6.50 5.40
C CYS A 36 -18.20 5.21 6.25
N LEU A 37 -19.35 4.70 6.71
CA LEU A 37 -19.41 3.46 7.51
C LEU A 37 -18.93 2.20 6.75
N ASN A 38 -18.87 2.23 5.42
CA ASN A 38 -18.30 1.17 4.58
C ASN A 38 -16.84 1.47 4.14
N GLY A 39 -16.30 2.62 4.55
CA GLY A 39 -14.95 3.05 4.24
C GLY A 39 -13.95 2.74 5.35
N GLY A 40 -12.68 3.05 5.08
CA GLY A 40 -11.65 3.10 6.12
C GLY A 40 -11.47 4.52 6.67
N SER A 41 -10.63 4.66 7.68
CA SER A 41 -10.27 5.95 8.29
C SER A 41 -8.82 6.31 7.97
N THR A 42 -8.57 7.58 7.69
CA THR A 42 -7.20 8.13 7.54
C THR A 42 -6.58 8.54 8.87
N ALA A 43 -7.28 8.32 9.98
CA ALA A 43 -6.91 8.82 11.31
C ALA A 43 -6.66 10.34 11.34
N GLY A 44 -7.39 11.09 10.51
CA GLY A 44 -7.33 12.55 10.45
C GLY A 44 -6.37 13.12 9.40
N LEU A 45 -5.55 12.29 8.75
CA LEU A 45 -4.74 12.71 7.61
C LEU A 45 -5.64 13.19 6.47
N LYS A 46 -5.18 14.21 5.75
CA LYS A 46 -5.94 14.86 4.67
C LYS A 46 -6.01 13.99 3.43
N GLY A 47 -7.15 14.05 2.73
CA GLY A 47 -7.41 13.27 1.52
C GLY A 47 -7.46 11.76 1.76
N GLY A 48 -7.76 10.98 0.72
CA GLY A 48 -7.84 9.52 0.80
C GLY A 48 -7.37 8.86 -0.47
N LYS A 49 -7.90 7.67 -0.76
CA LYS A 49 -7.68 7.03 -2.06
C LYS A 49 -7.85 8.05 -3.19
N SER A 50 -6.98 7.96 -4.19
CA SER A 50 -6.93 8.84 -5.37
C SER A 50 -6.48 10.30 -5.13
N ASN A 51 -6.08 10.69 -3.91
CA ASN A 51 -5.48 11.99 -3.64
C ASN A 51 -3.98 11.89 -3.28
N SER A 52 -3.20 12.91 -3.64
CA SER A 52 -1.76 13.01 -3.33
C SER A 52 -1.45 13.57 -1.93
N TYR A 53 -2.48 13.76 -1.10
CA TYR A 53 -2.32 14.10 0.32
C TYR A 53 -1.88 12.87 1.13
N GLU A 54 -1.42 13.08 2.36
CA GLU A 54 -0.89 12.00 3.20
C GLU A 54 -1.92 10.90 3.46
N GLY A 55 -3.21 11.20 3.59
CA GLY A 55 -4.24 10.19 3.81
C GLY A 55 -4.48 9.26 2.62
N GLY A 56 -3.97 9.58 1.42
CA GLY A 56 -4.04 8.72 0.24
C GLY A 56 -2.85 7.79 0.02
N PHE A 57 -1.68 8.15 0.56
CA PHE A 57 -0.41 7.44 0.30
C PHE A 57 0.25 6.92 1.57
N ARG A 58 0.03 7.54 2.73
CA ARG A 58 0.56 7.08 4.01
C ARG A 58 -0.35 5.96 4.52
N ILE A 59 0.20 4.75 4.53
CA ILE A 59 -0.51 3.50 4.84
C ILE A 59 0.04 2.84 6.11
N PRO A 60 -0.73 1.94 6.76
CA PRO A 60 -0.16 1.07 7.78
C PRO A 60 0.90 0.14 7.18
N PHE A 61 1.96 -0.10 7.93
CA PHE A 61 3.03 -1.04 7.60
C PHE A 61 3.53 -1.72 8.88
N ILE A 62 3.52 -3.05 8.92
CA ILE A 62 4.00 -3.86 10.04
C ILE A 62 4.93 -4.93 9.49
N ALA A 63 6.10 -5.09 10.12
CA ALA A 63 6.99 -6.20 9.91
C ALA A 63 7.00 -7.10 11.16
N TRP A 64 6.97 -8.41 10.96
CA TRP A 64 6.97 -9.42 12.02
C TRP A 64 7.90 -10.56 11.65
N GLN A 65 8.83 -10.89 12.54
CA GLN A 65 9.68 -12.07 12.47
C GLN A 65 10.29 -12.31 13.86
N PRO A 66 9.79 -13.29 14.64
CA PRO A 66 10.33 -13.62 15.95
C PRO A 66 11.85 -13.88 15.90
N GLY A 67 12.58 -13.47 16.93
CA GLY A 67 14.03 -13.61 17.02
C GLY A 67 14.85 -12.65 16.14
N THR A 68 14.24 -12.04 15.11
CA THR A 68 14.97 -11.17 14.15
C THR A 68 14.48 -9.72 14.18
N VAL A 69 13.18 -9.48 14.03
CA VAL A 69 12.57 -8.15 14.12
C VAL A 69 12.24 -7.85 15.58
N LYS A 70 12.78 -6.74 16.11
CA LYS A 70 12.55 -6.35 17.52
C LYS A 70 11.06 -6.05 17.78
N ALA A 71 10.45 -6.80 18.69
CA ALA A 71 9.05 -6.63 19.07
C ALA A 71 8.76 -5.24 19.65
N GLY A 72 7.59 -4.68 19.33
CA GLY A 72 7.11 -3.39 19.86
C GLY A 72 7.89 -2.16 19.40
N ARG A 73 8.84 -2.30 18.45
CA ARG A 73 9.59 -1.18 17.90
C ARG A 73 8.71 -0.36 16.95
N VAL A 74 8.80 0.97 17.06
CA VAL A 74 8.26 1.92 16.09
C VAL A 74 9.42 2.57 15.36
N SER A 75 9.33 2.65 14.03
CA SER A 75 10.29 3.36 13.18
C SER A 75 9.62 4.57 12.55
N ASN A 76 10.33 5.70 12.53
CA ASN A 76 9.91 6.92 11.84
C ASN A 76 10.63 7.12 10.50
N GLU A 77 11.33 6.08 10.01
CA GLU A 77 11.91 6.12 8.68
C GLU A 77 10.83 6.27 7.61
N VAL A 78 11.17 7.03 6.57
CA VAL A 78 10.30 7.20 5.41
C VAL A 78 10.61 6.08 4.42
N ILE A 79 9.68 5.14 4.31
CA ILE A 79 9.75 4.00 3.40
C ILE A 79 8.66 4.03 2.33
N SER A 80 8.86 3.26 1.26
CA SER A 80 7.95 3.07 0.14
C SER A 80 7.72 1.59 -0.08
N SER A 81 6.53 1.21 -0.56
CA SER A 81 6.28 -0.18 -1.00
C SER A 81 7.24 -0.62 -2.12
N MET A 82 7.78 0.32 -2.90
CA MET A 82 8.80 0.06 -3.93
C MET A 82 10.11 -0.46 -3.34
N ASP A 83 10.41 -0.16 -2.08
CA ASP A 83 11.62 -0.64 -1.39
C ASP A 83 11.58 -2.16 -1.19
N LEU A 84 10.39 -2.75 -1.07
CA LEU A 84 10.24 -4.19 -0.83
C LEU A 84 10.82 -5.01 -1.98
N TYR A 85 10.61 -4.59 -3.22
CA TYR A 85 11.17 -5.29 -4.38
C TYR A 85 12.70 -5.33 -4.32
N ARG A 86 13.33 -4.18 -4.10
CA ARG A 86 14.79 -4.08 -3.99
C ARG A 86 15.33 -4.87 -2.80
N THR A 87 14.67 -4.77 -1.65
CA THR A 87 15.03 -5.47 -0.42
C THR A 87 15.00 -6.98 -0.62
N PHE A 88 13.88 -7.53 -1.11
CA PHE A 88 13.77 -8.98 -1.31
C PHE A 88 14.70 -9.49 -2.39
N ARG A 89 14.89 -8.72 -3.47
CA ARG A 89 15.84 -9.06 -4.53
C ARG A 89 17.27 -9.17 -3.97
N ASP A 90 17.69 -8.24 -3.13
CA ASP A 90 19.03 -8.21 -2.54
C ASP A 90 19.20 -9.25 -1.42
N MET A 91 18.11 -9.74 -0.82
CA MET A 91 18.14 -10.87 0.13
C MET A 91 18.42 -12.22 -0.55
N GLN A 92 18.15 -12.35 -1.84
CA GLN A 92 18.38 -13.61 -2.55
C GLN A 92 19.83 -13.70 -3.03
N ASP A 93 20.47 -14.85 -2.79
CA ASP A 93 21.74 -15.20 -3.41
C ASP A 93 21.48 -15.80 -4.81
N CYS A 94 21.05 -14.95 -5.75
CA CYS A 94 20.61 -15.37 -7.09
C CYS A 94 21.28 -14.56 -8.20
N SER A 95 21.92 -15.26 -9.13
CA SER A 95 22.60 -14.71 -10.32
C SER A 95 21.68 -14.02 -11.35
N PHE A 96 20.36 -13.97 -11.09
CA PHE A 96 19.42 -13.18 -11.87
C PHE A 96 19.66 -11.67 -11.75
N GLN A 97 20.36 -11.25 -10.70
CA GLN A 97 20.68 -9.84 -10.41
C GLN A 97 21.51 -9.15 -11.52
N ASP A 98 22.32 -9.89 -12.28
CA ASP A 98 23.23 -9.31 -13.28
C ASP A 98 22.59 -9.03 -14.64
N LYS A 99 21.40 -9.58 -14.92
CA LYS A 99 20.80 -9.56 -16.27
C LYS A 99 19.90 -8.36 -16.56
N LEU A 100 19.44 -7.63 -15.55
CA LEU A 100 18.61 -6.44 -15.71
C LEU A 100 19.21 -5.25 -14.95
N GLN A 101 19.97 -4.42 -15.68
CA GLN A 101 20.36 -3.07 -15.23
C GLN A 101 19.14 -2.13 -15.30
N LEU A 102 18.10 -2.43 -14.51
CA LEU A 102 16.95 -1.55 -14.34
C LEU A 102 17.26 -0.53 -13.26
N HIS A 103 16.98 0.74 -13.54
CA HIS A 103 16.88 1.75 -12.51
C HIS A 103 15.69 1.40 -11.60
N LEU A 104 15.94 1.26 -10.31
CA LEU A 104 14.92 0.95 -9.31
C LEU A 104 14.70 2.18 -8.42
N ASP A 105 13.45 2.60 -8.28
CA ASP A 105 13.09 3.71 -7.39
C ASP A 105 13.22 3.34 -5.90
N GLY A 106 13.04 2.05 -5.59
CA GLY A 106 13.16 1.52 -4.24
C GLY A 106 14.62 1.25 -3.84
N THR A 107 14.92 1.43 -2.55
CA THR A 107 16.21 1.06 -1.96
C THR A 107 16.08 -0.20 -1.10
N ASN A 108 17.20 -0.85 -0.80
CA ASN A 108 17.22 -1.91 0.18
C ASN A 108 16.99 -1.31 1.58
N ILE A 109 16.00 -1.82 2.29
CA ILE A 109 15.63 -1.37 3.65
C ILE A 109 15.69 -2.50 4.69
N LEU A 110 16.45 -3.57 4.43
CA LEU A 110 16.49 -4.75 5.29
C LEU A 110 16.86 -4.38 6.73
N ASP A 111 17.90 -3.56 6.92
CA ASP A 111 18.35 -3.17 8.25
C ASP A 111 17.30 -2.32 8.99
N GLU A 112 16.48 -1.55 8.28
CA GLU A 112 15.38 -0.80 8.88
C GLU A 112 14.25 -1.71 9.31
N LEU A 113 13.91 -2.72 8.49
CA LEU A 113 12.91 -3.74 8.79
C LEU A 113 13.30 -4.56 10.03
N LEU A 114 14.57 -5.00 10.09
CA LEU A 114 15.10 -5.79 11.20
C LEU A 114 15.41 -4.94 12.44
N GLY A 115 15.55 -3.62 12.27
CA GLY A 115 15.92 -2.69 13.33
C GLY A 115 17.39 -2.76 13.74
N ARG A 116 18.27 -3.00 12.76
CA ARG A 116 19.72 -3.10 12.89
C ARG A 116 20.47 -1.87 12.34
N SER A 117 19.75 -0.93 11.74
CA SER A 117 20.33 0.29 11.18
C SER A 117 20.90 1.19 12.29
N ASP A 118 22.18 1.54 12.19
CA ASP A 118 22.88 2.49 13.07
C ASP A 118 22.77 3.94 12.60
N GLU A 119 22.05 4.18 11.50
CA GLU A 119 21.88 5.49 10.91
C GLU A 119 20.96 6.39 11.77
N SER A 120 21.15 7.71 11.63
CA SER A 120 20.34 8.69 12.36
C SER A 120 18.84 8.57 12.00
N PRO A 121 17.90 8.67 12.96
CA PRO A 121 16.47 8.55 12.67
C PRO A 121 15.97 9.53 11.60
N GLY A 122 15.19 9.02 10.64
CA GLY A 122 14.65 9.72 9.48
C GLY A 122 15.66 9.94 8.34
N TYR A 123 16.83 9.28 8.36
CA TYR A 123 17.85 9.49 7.33
C TYR A 123 17.39 9.04 5.95
N LEU A 124 16.55 7.98 5.84
CA LEU A 124 16.03 7.55 4.55
C LEU A 124 15.21 8.66 3.91
N GLY A 125 14.35 9.32 4.71
CA GLY A 125 13.58 10.46 4.23
C GLY A 125 14.47 11.62 3.78
N ARG A 126 15.60 11.86 4.44
CA ARG A 126 16.53 12.96 4.07
C ARG A 126 17.37 12.63 2.83
N ARG A 127 17.77 11.37 2.65
CA ARG A 127 18.66 10.95 1.56
C ARG A 127 17.93 10.72 0.24
N ARG A 128 16.64 10.37 0.27
CA ARG A 128 15.86 10.12 -0.94
C ARG A 128 14.48 10.78 -0.91
N PRO A 129 14.02 11.30 -2.04
CA PRO A 129 12.68 11.85 -2.15
C PRO A 129 11.63 10.75 -2.30
N ILE A 130 10.39 11.04 -1.90
CA ILE A 130 9.20 10.30 -2.33
C ILE A 130 8.42 11.17 -3.31
N ILE A 131 8.18 10.69 -4.52
CA ILE A 131 7.50 11.45 -5.57
C ILE A 131 6.09 10.89 -5.74
N TYR A 132 5.10 11.79 -5.72
CA TYR A 132 3.69 11.45 -5.75
C TYR A 132 3.15 11.75 -7.14
N TYR A 133 2.71 10.69 -7.83
CA TYR A 133 2.06 10.79 -9.14
C TYR A 133 0.56 10.54 -9.02
N CYS A 134 -0.20 11.16 -9.91
CA CYS A 134 -1.52 10.68 -10.29
C CYS A 134 -1.55 10.49 -11.81
N ASN A 135 -1.70 9.24 -12.26
CA ASN A 135 -1.45 8.85 -13.66
C ASN A 135 -0.08 9.40 -14.13
N THR A 136 -0.05 10.22 -15.18
CA THR A 136 1.18 10.85 -15.71
C THR A 136 1.51 12.20 -15.05
N LYS A 137 0.71 12.66 -14.09
CA LYS A 137 0.81 13.99 -13.50
C LYS A 137 1.62 13.92 -12.21
N LEU A 138 2.75 14.65 -12.19
CA LEU A 138 3.48 14.89 -10.96
C LEU A 138 2.66 15.82 -10.06
N MET A 139 2.35 15.34 -8.85
CA MET A 139 1.50 16.03 -7.90
C MET A 139 2.32 16.70 -6.80
N ALA A 140 3.17 15.92 -6.14
CA ALA A 140 3.97 16.37 -5.01
C ALA A 140 5.31 15.63 -4.92
N ILE A 141 6.20 16.16 -4.08
CA ILE A 141 7.45 15.52 -3.67
C ILE A 141 7.61 15.70 -2.15
N ARG A 142 8.11 14.66 -1.47
CA ARG A 142 8.52 14.72 -0.07
C ARG A 142 10.03 14.54 0.04
N ILE A 143 10.68 15.43 0.80
CA ILE A 143 12.11 15.40 1.13
C ILE A 143 12.21 15.53 2.65
N GLY A 144 12.59 14.45 3.31
CA GLY A 144 12.60 14.33 4.77
C GLY A 144 11.21 14.60 5.35
N ASN A 145 11.12 15.68 6.12
CA ASN A 145 9.88 16.11 6.77
C ASN A 145 9.06 17.04 5.88
N ILE A 146 9.63 17.55 4.79
CA ILE A 146 9.00 18.59 3.98
C ILE A 146 8.30 17.96 2.79
N LYS A 147 7.04 18.33 2.57
CA LYS A 147 6.27 17.93 1.38
C LYS A 147 5.84 19.16 0.59
N ILE A 148 6.03 19.08 -0.72
CA ILE A 148 5.81 20.19 -1.65
C ILE A 148 4.80 19.75 -2.70
N HIS A 149 3.66 20.43 -2.76
CA HIS A 149 2.60 20.18 -3.74
C HIS A 149 2.70 21.16 -4.91
N TYR A 150 2.92 20.63 -6.11
CA TYR A 150 2.85 21.37 -7.37
C TYR A 150 1.44 21.38 -7.93
N LYS A 151 0.70 20.30 -7.71
CA LYS A 151 -0.70 20.15 -8.07
C LYS A 151 -1.46 19.49 -6.94
N THR A 152 -2.70 19.91 -6.74
CA THR A 152 -3.65 19.22 -5.86
C THR A 152 -4.88 18.88 -6.68
N SER A 153 -5.39 17.66 -6.56
CA SER A 153 -6.72 17.34 -7.07
C SER A 153 -7.77 18.00 -6.18
N PRO A 154 -8.87 18.48 -6.76
CA PRO A 154 -9.98 18.95 -5.97
C PRO A 154 -10.56 17.73 -5.29
N ILE A 155 -11.15 17.98 -4.16
CA ILE A 155 -11.47 16.93 -3.24
C ILE A 155 -12.97 16.64 -3.25
N PHE A 156 -13.69 17.11 -4.27
CA PHE A 156 -15.02 16.63 -4.64
C PHE A 156 -15.23 16.77 -6.13
N TYR A 157 -15.76 15.70 -6.70
CA TYR A 157 -16.69 15.73 -7.83
C TYR A 157 -17.56 14.48 -7.62
N ASN A 158 -18.51 14.56 -6.69
CA ASN A 158 -19.43 13.47 -6.49
C ASN A 158 -20.86 13.99 -6.61
N ASP A 159 -21.35 13.96 -7.84
CA ASP A 159 -22.76 14.05 -8.22
C ASP A 159 -23.49 12.71 -8.03
N SER A 160 -22.82 11.64 -7.55
CA SER A 160 -23.48 10.35 -7.32
C SER A 160 -24.48 10.47 -6.18
N VAL A 161 -25.75 10.43 -6.58
CA VAL A 161 -26.90 10.28 -5.69
C VAL A 161 -26.92 8.82 -5.21
N ASP A 162 -26.30 8.54 -4.08
CA ASP A 162 -26.48 7.26 -3.39
C ASP A 162 -27.80 7.32 -2.59
N PRO A 163 -28.82 6.51 -2.93
CA PRO A 163 -30.09 6.52 -2.19
C PRO A 163 -29.94 6.10 -0.71
N ASN A 164 -28.84 5.43 -0.36
CA ASN A 164 -28.51 5.03 1.01
C ASN A 164 -27.52 5.98 1.69
N LEU A 165 -27.29 7.17 1.14
CA LEU A 165 -26.28 8.10 1.66
C LEU A 165 -26.51 8.45 3.13
N SER A 166 -27.76 8.70 3.54
CA SER A 166 -28.09 9.01 4.92
C SER A 166 -27.84 7.84 5.88
N TYR A 167 -27.89 6.60 5.37
CA TYR A 167 -27.60 5.40 6.16
C TYR A 167 -26.09 5.20 6.32
N PHE A 168 -25.33 5.24 5.23
CA PHE A 168 -23.89 5.03 5.28
C PHE A 168 -23.11 6.23 5.81
N CYS A 169 -23.63 7.44 5.60
CA CYS A 169 -23.05 8.70 6.04
C CYS A 169 -24.07 9.46 6.90
N PRO A 170 -24.38 8.99 8.14
CA PRO A 170 -25.41 9.60 8.99
C PRO A 170 -25.09 11.05 9.39
N ASN A 171 -23.80 11.43 9.37
CA ASN A 171 -23.34 12.80 9.61
C ASN A 171 -23.10 13.58 8.32
N GLY A 172 -23.60 13.08 7.19
CA GLY A 172 -23.27 13.54 5.85
C GLY A 172 -21.93 12.99 5.36
N LYS A 173 -21.69 13.06 4.04
CA LYS A 173 -20.33 12.91 3.51
C LYS A 173 -19.46 14.03 4.07
N PRO A 174 -18.17 13.79 4.34
CA PRO A 174 -17.25 14.89 4.60
C PRO A 174 -17.44 15.92 3.48
N ARG A 175 -17.70 17.18 3.82
CA ARG A 175 -17.86 18.29 2.85
C ARG A 175 -16.52 18.86 2.38
N ALA A 176 -15.45 18.44 3.03
CA ALA A 176 -14.05 18.67 2.68
C ALA A 176 -13.40 17.30 2.42
N ASP A 177 -12.66 17.16 1.32
CA ASP A 177 -11.53 16.25 1.21
C ASP A 177 -11.63 14.86 0.50
N TRP A 178 -12.58 14.52 -0.39
CA TRP A 178 -12.58 13.20 -1.10
C TRP A 178 -13.01 13.18 -2.60
N TYR A 179 -12.05 12.90 -3.49
CA TYR A 179 -12.25 12.68 -4.92
C TYR A 179 -11.87 11.26 -5.30
N VAL A 180 -12.83 10.47 -5.78
CA VAL A 180 -12.55 9.15 -6.37
C VAL A 180 -12.61 9.30 -7.86
N SER A 181 -11.44 9.28 -8.49
CA SER A 181 -11.35 9.04 -9.92
C SER A 181 -10.18 8.11 -10.18
N GLN A 182 -10.36 7.28 -11.20
CA GLN A 182 -9.33 6.43 -11.76
C GLN A 182 -8.35 7.24 -12.63
N ILE A 183 -8.69 8.51 -12.90
CA ILE A 183 -7.96 9.42 -13.77
C ILE A 183 -7.80 10.78 -13.08
N CYS A 184 -6.67 11.44 -13.28
CA CYS A 184 -6.48 12.85 -12.91
C CYS A 184 -6.58 13.78 -14.14
N PRO A 185 -7.80 14.21 -14.54
CA PRO A 185 -7.98 15.13 -15.65
C PRO A 185 -7.46 16.52 -15.28
N ASP A 186 -6.77 17.18 -16.22
CA ASP A 186 -6.10 18.47 -15.95
C ASP A 186 -7.09 19.57 -15.54
N GLU A 187 -8.33 19.53 -16.04
CA GLU A 187 -9.40 20.51 -15.74
C GLU A 187 -9.83 20.52 -14.27
N HIS A 188 -9.62 19.41 -13.55
CA HIS A 188 -9.91 19.32 -12.13
C HIS A 188 -8.70 19.75 -11.29
N LEU A 189 -7.47 19.55 -11.78
CA LEU A 189 -6.27 19.80 -10.98
C LEU A 189 -6.03 21.29 -10.74
N LYS A 190 -5.87 21.67 -9.46
CA LYS A 190 -5.36 22.98 -9.09
C LYS A 190 -3.84 22.98 -9.14
N VAL A 191 -3.27 23.80 -10.03
CA VAL A 191 -1.83 24.03 -10.12
C VAL A 191 -1.43 25.14 -9.16
N HIS A 192 -0.35 24.94 -8.39
CA HIS A 192 0.14 25.92 -7.42
C HIS A 192 1.40 26.61 -7.92
N ARG A 193 1.35 27.95 -7.98
CA ARG A 193 2.47 28.83 -8.34
C ARG A 193 2.50 30.01 -7.36
N PRO A 194 3.37 29.99 -6.34
CA PRO A 194 4.40 28.98 -6.07
C PRO A 194 3.84 27.66 -5.49
N PRO A 195 4.59 26.54 -5.54
CA PRO A 195 4.19 25.28 -4.90
C PRO A 195 3.95 25.43 -3.39
N LEU A 196 2.93 24.73 -2.87
CA LEU A 196 2.62 24.71 -1.44
C LEU A 196 3.63 23.85 -0.70
N VAL A 197 4.12 24.31 0.45
CA VAL A 197 5.13 23.60 1.25
C VAL A 197 4.57 23.32 2.63
N TYR A 198 4.73 22.09 3.12
CA TYR A 198 4.26 21.64 4.42
C TYR A 198 5.39 20.94 5.18
N ASP A 199 5.43 21.13 6.51
CA ASP A 199 6.27 20.34 7.42
C ASP A 199 5.41 19.24 8.03
N LEU A 200 5.61 18.00 7.59
CA LEU A 200 4.80 16.84 7.96
C LEU A 200 5.01 16.36 9.40
N ILE A 201 6.03 16.85 10.10
CA ILE A 201 6.22 16.56 11.53
C ILE A 201 5.42 17.54 12.38
N LYS A 202 5.41 18.81 11.99
CA LYS A 202 4.62 19.85 12.69
C LYS A 202 3.14 19.83 12.30
N ASP A 203 2.86 19.53 11.04
CA ASP A 203 1.53 19.48 10.45
C ASP A 203 1.38 18.23 9.55
N PRO A 204 1.19 17.05 10.14
CA PRO A 204 0.95 15.81 9.38
C PRO A 204 -0.36 15.85 8.58
N TYR A 205 -1.22 16.83 8.84
CA TYR A 205 -2.55 16.97 8.26
C TYR A 205 -2.58 17.91 7.05
N GLU A 206 -1.45 18.54 6.69
CA GLU A 206 -1.33 19.43 5.53
C GLU A 206 -2.42 20.54 5.53
N ARG A 207 -2.66 21.10 6.72
CA ARG A 207 -3.63 22.17 6.98
C ARG A 207 -3.05 23.54 6.70
N TYR A 208 -1.81 23.77 7.09
CA TYR A 208 -1.18 25.09 7.08
C TYR A 208 0.08 25.04 6.21
N ALA A 209 -0.03 25.58 4.99
CA ALA A 209 1.15 25.76 4.15
C ALA A 209 2.09 26.77 4.81
N LEU A 210 3.39 26.49 4.77
CA LEU A 210 4.42 27.37 5.33
C LEU A 210 4.44 28.70 4.59
N GLU A 211 4.58 29.78 5.36
CA GLU A 211 4.81 31.12 4.84
C GLU A 211 6.15 31.20 4.11
N GLU A 212 6.23 32.14 3.17
CA GLU A 212 7.45 32.32 2.38
C GLU A 212 8.60 32.83 3.27
N THR A 213 9.66 32.03 3.30
CA THR A 213 10.89 32.26 4.07
C THR A 213 12.07 31.76 3.24
N ASP A 214 13.29 32.15 3.59
CA ASP A 214 14.50 31.64 2.93
C ASP A 214 14.56 30.11 2.93
N PHE A 215 14.13 29.48 4.02
CA PHE A 215 14.01 28.03 4.12
C PHE A 215 13.05 27.45 3.07
N VAL A 216 11.85 28.02 2.94
CA VAL A 216 10.85 27.57 1.96
C VAL A 216 11.36 27.77 0.52
N LEU A 217 12.05 28.86 0.25
CA LEU A 217 12.69 29.11 -1.05
C LEU A 217 13.77 28.07 -1.36
N GLN A 218 14.64 27.76 -0.39
CA GLN A 218 15.68 26.73 -0.51
C GLN A 218 15.06 25.34 -0.75
N MET A 219 14.01 24.98 -0.03
CA MET A 219 13.34 23.69 -0.21
C MET A 219 12.66 23.57 -1.58
N ARG A 220 12.05 24.64 -2.09
CA ARG A 220 11.51 24.67 -3.46
C ARG A 220 12.60 24.53 -4.52
N ALA A 221 13.75 25.19 -4.32
CA ALA A 221 14.89 25.08 -5.22
C ALA A 221 15.49 23.66 -5.22
N LEU A 222 15.69 23.07 -4.04
CA LEU A 222 16.15 21.68 -3.89
C LEU A 222 15.21 20.71 -4.58
N ALA A 223 13.90 20.84 -4.34
CA ALA A 223 12.89 20.00 -4.97
C ALA A 223 12.86 20.17 -6.49
N ALA A 224 13.00 21.39 -7.01
CA ALA A 224 13.07 21.64 -8.44
C ALA A 224 14.29 20.94 -9.06
N ASN A 225 15.45 20.95 -8.40
CA ASN A 225 16.63 20.24 -8.89
C ASN A 225 16.43 18.72 -8.90
N ILE A 226 15.93 18.15 -7.80
CA ILE A 226 15.64 16.71 -7.70
C ILE A 226 14.64 16.27 -8.76
N LEU A 227 13.59 17.05 -8.98
CA LEU A 227 12.57 16.73 -10.00
C LEU A 227 13.09 16.87 -11.44
N ARG A 228 14.08 17.73 -11.67
CA ARG A 228 14.77 17.82 -12.95
C ARG A 228 15.55 16.52 -13.21
N GLU A 229 16.37 16.11 -12.26
CA GLU A 229 17.16 14.86 -12.34
C GLU A 229 16.26 13.63 -12.49
N HIS A 230 15.19 13.53 -11.69
CA HIS A 230 14.18 12.47 -11.83
C HIS A 230 13.58 12.41 -13.24
N ARG A 231 13.26 13.55 -13.86
CA ARG A 231 12.70 13.55 -15.22
C ARG A 231 13.69 13.07 -16.27
N GLU A 232 14.99 13.27 -16.05
CA GLU A 232 16.06 12.79 -16.94
C GLU A 232 16.19 11.25 -16.88
N THR A 233 15.76 10.60 -15.79
CA THR A 233 15.78 9.14 -15.66
C THR A 233 14.52 8.44 -16.17
N LEU A 234 13.44 9.18 -16.45
CA LEU A 234 12.16 8.60 -16.88
C LEU A 234 12.22 8.05 -18.30
N VAL A 235 11.97 6.74 -18.42
CA VAL A 235 11.77 6.07 -19.72
C VAL A 235 10.27 5.93 -19.98
N PRO A 236 9.71 6.57 -21.03
CA PRO A 236 8.30 6.42 -21.37
C PRO A 236 7.95 4.98 -21.73
N VAL A 237 6.83 4.49 -21.20
CA VAL A 237 6.25 3.19 -21.52
C VAL A 237 4.84 3.35 -22.07
N PRO A 238 4.36 2.47 -22.98
CA PRO A 238 3.00 2.53 -23.49
C PRO A 238 1.96 2.37 -22.36
N SER A 239 0.88 3.17 -22.39
CA SER A 239 -0.22 3.02 -21.44
C SER A 239 -0.83 1.62 -21.56
N GLN A 240 -0.84 0.89 -20.44
CA GLN A 240 -1.50 -0.42 -20.35
C GLN A 240 -2.97 -0.30 -19.91
N LEU A 241 -3.37 0.87 -19.43
CA LEU A 241 -4.74 1.15 -18.98
C LEU A 241 -5.56 1.75 -20.14
N GLY A 242 -6.83 1.36 -20.26
CA GLY A 242 -7.80 1.97 -21.18
C GLY A 242 -8.48 1.05 -22.19
N HIS A 243 -8.09 -0.23 -22.28
CA HIS A 243 -8.68 -1.20 -23.20
C HIS A 243 -9.26 -2.39 -22.42
N PHE A 244 -10.58 -2.43 -22.28
CA PHE A 244 -11.29 -3.54 -21.65
C PHE A 244 -12.01 -4.36 -22.71
N ASP A 245 -11.73 -5.65 -22.77
CA ASP A 245 -12.44 -6.61 -23.61
C ASP A 245 -13.09 -7.68 -22.72
N LYS A 246 -14.43 -7.72 -22.70
CA LYS A 246 -15.18 -8.72 -21.96
C LYS A 246 -14.88 -10.15 -22.41
N SER A 247 -14.46 -10.33 -23.67
CA SER A 247 -14.09 -11.64 -24.22
C SER A 247 -12.91 -12.29 -23.49
N LEU A 248 -12.08 -11.49 -22.82
CA LEU A 248 -10.93 -11.95 -22.04
C LEU A 248 -11.30 -12.39 -20.61
N THR A 249 -12.57 -12.26 -20.21
CA THR A 249 -13.01 -12.67 -18.88
C THR A 249 -12.91 -14.19 -18.74
N PRO A 250 -12.13 -14.73 -17.79
CA PRO A 250 -12.03 -16.17 -17.59
C PRO A 250 -13.43 -16.79 -17.37
N CYS A 251 -13.77 -17.80 -18.17
CA CYS A 251 -15.08 -18.45 -18.16
C CYS A 251 -14.93 -19.93 -17.79
N CYS A 252 -15.64 -20.33 -16.74
CA CYS A 252 -15.68 -21.72 -16.28
C CYS A 252 -16.91 -22.41 -16.88
N ASP A 253 -16.71 -23.55 -17.54
CA ASP A 253 -17.74 -24.27 -18.31
C ASP A 253 -18.38 -23.42 -19.45
N PRO A 254 -17.60 -23.07 -20.49
CA PRO A 254 -18.12 -22.31 -21.63
C PRO A 254 -19.19 -23.10 -22.40
N PRO A 255 -20.26 -22.46 -22.92
CA PRO A 255 -20.48 -21.01 -22.99
C PRO A 255 -21.26 -20.43 -21.80
N ALA A 256 -21.72 -21.27 -20.86
CA ALA A 256 -22.61 -20.84 -19.79
C ALA A 256 -21.90 -19.95 -18.75
N CYS A 257 -20.57 -20.09 -18.62
CA CYS A 257 -19.74 -19.39 -17.63
C CYS A 257 -20.27 -19.54 -16.20
N ARG A 258 -20.80 -20.73 -15.88
CA ARG A 258 -21.33 -21.08 -14.56
C ARG A 258 -20.61 -22.34 -14.10
N CYS A 259 -19.92 -22.25 -12.97
CA CYS A 259 -19.46 -23.45 -12.29
C CYS A 259 -19.55 -23.29 -10.78
N ASP A 260 -20.24 -24.23 -10.15
CA ASP A 260 -20.33 -24.33 -8.70
C ASP A 260 -19.40 -25.45 -8.20
N LYS A 261 -18.10 -25.19 -8.25
CA LYS A 261 -17.10 -26.14 -7.72
C LYS A 261 -17.08 -26.17 -6.19
N ILE A 262 -17.67 -25.16 -5.52
CA ILE A 262 -17.63 -25.04 -4.05
C ILE A 262 -18.70 -25.93 -3.42
N SER A 263 -19.96 -25.82 -3.85
CA SER A 263 -21.04 -26.69 -3.34
C SER A 263 -20.74 -28.15 -3.66
N ASN A 264 -20.24 -28.43 -4.87
CA ASN A 264 -19.82 -29.78 -5.25
C ASN A 264 -18.63 -30.32 -4.43
N ARG A 265 -17.73 -29.44 -3.95
CA ARG A 265 -16.64 -29.83 -3.06
C ARG A 265 -17.13 -30.10 -1.63
N GLN A 266 -18.02 -29.25 -1.11
CA GLN A 266 -18.65 -29.47 0.19
C GLN A 266 -19.45 -30.77 0.20
N GLN A 267 -20.24 -31.02 -0.84
CA GLN A 267 -21.02 -32.24 -0.99
C GLN A 267 -20.11 -33.49 -1.08
N LYS A 268 -19.02 -33.42 -1.85
CA LYS A 268 -18.02 -34.51 -1.88
C LYS A 268 -17.35 -34.74 -0.52
N LEU A 269 -17.06 -33.68 0.24
CA LEU A 269 -16.48 -33.81 1.58
C LEU A 269 -17.49 -34.42 2.57
N GLU A 270 -18.77 -34.07 2.46
CA GLU A 270 -19.85 -34.68 3.25
C GLU A 270 -20.06 -36.15 2.88
N ASP A 271 -20.06 -36.48 1.60
CA ASP A 271 -20.18 -37.87 1.12
C ASP A 271 -18.97 -38.71 1.54
N GLN A 272 -17.76 -38.15 1.50
CA GLN A 272 -16.55 -38.80 2.02
C GLN A 272 -16.58 -38.97 3.55
N LYS A 273 -17.23 -38.08 4.30
CA LYS A 273 -17.45 -38.25 5.74
C LYS A 273 -18.49 -39.33 6.04
N LYS A 274 -19.54 -39.45 5.22
CA LYS A 274 -20.56 -40.52 5.33
C LYS A 274 -20.04 -41.91 4.95
N MET A 275 -19.02 -41.99 4.10
CA MET A 275 -18.41 -43.27 3.68
C MET A 275 -17.31 -43.78 4.63
N ARG A 276 -16.92 -43.05 5.69
CA ARG A 276 -16.02 -43.58 6.73
C ARG A 276 -16.85 -44.16 7.87
N PRO A 277 -16.72 -45.45 8.22
CA PRO A 277 -17.26 -45.96 9.48
C PRO A 277 -16.63 -45.21 10.65
N MET A 278 -17.42 -44.93 11.68
CA MET A 278 -16.92 -44.46 12.98
C MET A 278 -16.16 -45.61 13.67
N ASP A 279 -14.91 -45.83 13.32
CA ASP A 279 -14.02 -46.68 14.12
C ASP A 279 -13.07 -45.78 14.91
N ALA A 280 -13.47 -45.49 16.15
CA ALA A 280 -12.71 -44.73 17.14
C ALA A 280 -11.50 -45.50 17.71
N GLU A 281 -11.05 -46.59 17.08
CA GLU A 281 -9.95 -47.44 17.60
C GLU A 281 -8.67 -47.42 16.75
N SER A 282 -8.65 -46.79 15.57
CA SER A 282 -7.47 -46.86 14.67
C SER A 282 -6.48 -45.69 14.79
N ALA A 283 -6.78 -44.65 15.56
CA ALA A 283 -5.87 -43.51 15.75
C ALA A 283 -4.70 -43.81 16.71
N VAL A 284 -4.82 -44.87 17.54
CA VAL A 284 -3.78 -45.25 18.51
C VAL A 284 -2.70 -46.14 17.86
N THR A 285 -3.01 -46.86 16.77
CA THR A 285 -2.09 -47.84 16.18
C THR A 285 -1.06 -47.26 15.19
N PHE A 286 -1.18 -45.98 14.80
CA PHE A 286 -0.22 -45.34 13.88
C PHE A 286 1.00 -44.73 14.61
N LEU A 287 0.89 -44.44 15.91
CA LEU A 287 1.99 -43.87 16.71
C LEU A 287 2.92 -44.94 17.32
N GLU A 288 2.52 -46.21 17.39
CA GLU A 288 3.37 -47.30 17.92
C GLU A 288 4.28 -47.96 16.87
N ARG A 289 4.28 -47.49 15.60
CA ARG A 289 5.15 -48.02 14.53
C ARG A 289 6.30 -47.08 14.13
N LEU A 290 6.55 -46.02 14.88
CA LEU A 290 7.62 -45.04 14.63
C LEU A 290 8.52 -44.79 15.85
N ILE A 291 8.65 -45.77 16.74
CA ILE A 291 9.76 -45.89 17.71
C ILE A 291 10.47 -47.22 17.47
#